data_AF-A0A0K1PST5-F1
#
_entry.id   AF-A0A0K1PST5-F1
#
_cell.length_a   1.000
_cell.length_b   1.000
_cell.length_c   1.000
_cell.angle_alpha   90.00
_cell.angle_beta   90.00
_cell.angle_gamma   90.00
#
_symmetry.space_group_name_H-M   'P 1'
#
loop_
_entity.id
_entity.type
_entity.pdbx_description
1 polymer ?
#
loop_
_entity_poly.entity_id
_entity_poly.type
_entity_poly.pdbx_seq_one_letter_code
_entity_poly.pdbx_strand_id
1 'polypeptide(L)'
;MRARTFPFLPSSRLSLPARALALTSVASLLVFAGCANDGDTQVMAPVVLGMLDTAGPTYDDGQVQMYQVQKSVELPMRQPTGDERPKGQSDPYARPPFNLASDTRITVRFTLTNLDETQHSLELLVDPWNEFVRYVPGLTTDSEDEAEPNFSGIDRFYILPPKGRIEGILTPDDMVELATDLGTAMKLQKTPPAADSAFGGPVLYNRAFNVQNRSSEPDPVLAPYIPKVVAGLVGFDLGLRTYEPAKIAVEIVVDVQDVNGERVVKPGDSDKSIGRPGGTLTPPAAARQ
;
A
#
# COMPACT_ATOMS: atom_id res chain seq x y z
N MET A 1 -5.17 -6.30 77.47
CA MET A 1 -4.98 -5.80 78.86
C MET A 1 -3.48 -5.57 79.09
N ARG A 2 -3.09 -4.33 79.45
CA ARG A 2 -1.81 -3.84 80.06
C ARG A 2 -0.47 -4.31 79.42
N ALA A 3 0.33 -3.50 78.73
CA ALA A 3 0.97 -2.18 78.96
C ALA A 3 2.24 -2.20 79.86
N ARG A 4 3.29 -1.51 79.34
CA ARG A 4 4.47 -0.87 80.00
C ARG A 4 5.72 -1.76 80.22
N THR A 5 6.99 -1.34 80.06
CA THR A 5 7.66 -0.03 79.88
C THR A 5 9.17 -0.24 79.55
N PHE A 6 9.81 0.75 78.87
CA PHE A 6 11.26 0.88 78.56
C PHE A 6 12.12 1.35 79.77
N PRO A 7 13.48 1.28 79.70
CA PRO A 7 14.32 2.48 79.42
C PRO A 7 15.54 2.19 78.48
N PHE A 8 15.90 3.05 77.52
CA PHE A 8 16.74 4.28 77.54
C PHE A 8 18.29 4.07 77.40
N LEU A 9 18.86 4.74 76.37
CA LEU A 9 20.26 4.85 75.90
C LEU A 9 21.09 5.91 76.68
N PRO A 10 22.43 6.01 76.49
CA PRO A 10 23.04 6.99 75.52
C PRO A 10 24.31 6.45 74.81
N SER A 11 24.55 6.58 73.50
CA SER A 11 24.94 7.73 72.64
C SER A 11 26.30 8.40 72.92
N SER A 12 27.27 8.25 71.99
CA SER A 12 28.42 9.15 71.70
C SER A 12 29.08 8.71 70.37
N ARG A 13 28.60 9.17 69.20
CA ARG A 13 29.15 10.26 68.33
C ARG A 13 30.67 10.26 68.10
N LEU A 14 31.07 10.08 66.84
CA LEU A 14 32.12 10.80 66.08
C LEU A 14 32.03 10.33 64.61
N SER A 15 31.33 11.08 63.74
CA SER A 15 31.86 12.08 62.80
C SER A 15 32.44 11.48 61.50
N LEU A 16 31.67 11.62 60.41
CA LEU A 16 32.11 11.50 59.01
C LEU A 16 33.15 12.56 58.66
N PRO A 17 34.00 12.29 57.66
CA PRO A 17 34.04 13.19 56.53
C PRO A 17 33.74 12.49 55.20
N ALA A 18 33.18 13.28 54.31
CA ALA A 18 32.70 12.96 52.98
C ALA A 18 33.84 12.99 51.92
N ARG A 19 33.50 12.44 50.74
CA ARG A 19 34.16 12.58 49.40
C ARG A 19 35.36 11.64 49.17
N ALA A 20 35.56 10.98 48.03
CA ALA A 20 34.90 10.98 46.73
C ALA A 20 35.16 9.66 45.97
N LEU A 21 34.31 9.44 44.96
CA LEU A 21 34.22 8.34 43.99
C LEU A 21 35.52 8.04 43.20
N ALA A 22 35.69 6.77 42.83
CA ALA A 22 36.28 6.37 41.56
C ALA A 22 35.50 5.18 40.97
N LEU A 23 34.68 5.45 39.94
CA LEU A 23 34.03 4.45 39.07
C LEU A 23 35.09 3.84 38.14
N THR A 24 35.11 2.51 38.01
CA THR A 24 35.91 1.82 37.00
C THR A 24 34.97 1.23 35.96
N SER A 25 35.00 1.80 34.76
CA SER A 25 34.23 1.39 33.59
C SER A 25 34.97 0.26 32.85
N VAL A 26 34.33 -0.89 32.65
CA VAL A 26 34.80 -1.90 31.69
C VAL A 26 33.77 -1.99 30.57
N ALA A 27 34.12 -1.38 29.43
CA ALA A 27 33.40 -1.45 28.18
C ALA A 27 33.84 -2.70 27.40
N SER A 28 32.89 -3.50 26.93
CA SER A 28 33.10 -4.48 25.86
C SER A 28 31.76 -4.74 25.17
N LEU A 29 31.36 -3.81 24.30
CA LEU A 29 30.31 -3.99 23.30
C LEU A 29 30.96 -4.60 22.05
N LEU A 30 30.83 -5.91 21.87
CA LEU A 30 31.06 -6.58 20.59
C LEU A 30 29.81 -6.36 19.73
N VAL A 31 29.78 -5.24 19.00
CA VAL A 31 28.84 -5.04 17.90
C VAL A 31 29.42 -5.77 16.69
N PHE A 32 28.89 -6.96 16.39
CA PHE A 32 29.05 -7.52 15.06
C PHE A 32 28.24 -6.64 14.11
N ALA A 33 28.89 -5.65 13.52
CA ALA A 33 28.43 -4.97 12.32
C ALA A 33 28.55 -5.98 11.16
N GLY A 34 27.56 -6.85 11.02
CA GLY A 34 27.25 -7.46 9.74
C GLY A 34 26.65 -6.38 8.87
N CYS A 35 27.48 -5.57 8.23
CA CYS A 35 27.06 -4.69 7.16
C CYS A 35 26.57 -5.57 6.01
N ALA A 36 25.27 -5.88 5.99
CA ALA A 36 24.61 -6.11 4.72
C ALA A 36 24.77 -4.83 3.89
N ASN A 37 24.91 -4.95 2.57
CA ASN A 37 24.83 -3.81 1.67
C ASN A 37 23.42 -3.21 1.76
N ASP A 38 23.17 -2.37 2.77
CA ASP A 38 21.91 -1.66 3.02
C ASP A 38 21.70 -0.47 2.07
N GLY A 39 22.55 -0.31 1.05
CA GLY A 39 22.52 0.82 0.13
C GLY A 39 21.34 0.82 -0.86
N ASP A 40 20.69 -0.33 -1.04
CA ASP A 40 19.71 -0.55 -2.10
C ASP A 40 18.27 -0.75 -1.59
N THR A 41 18.04 -0.72 -0.27
CA THR A 41 16.70 -0.83 0.34
C THR A 41 16.34 0.47 1.03
N GLN A 42 15.21 1.05 0.64
CA GLN A 42 14.68 2.27 1.24
C GLN A 42 13.36 1.98 1.95
N VAL A 43 13.30 2.34 3.23
CA VAL A 43 12.08 2.28 4.04
C VAL A 43 11.45 3.66 4.04
N MET A 44 10.19 3.75 3.62
CA MET A 44 9.41 4.99 3.64
C MET A 44 8.90 5.30 5.05
N ALA A 45 8.66 6.58 5.33
CA ALA A 45 7.96 6.97 6.55
C ALA A 45 6.56 6.34 6.60
N PRO A 46 6.06 5.93 7.78
CA PRO A 46 4.74 5.33 7.90
C PRO A 46 3.64 6.23 7.33
N VAL A 47 2.71 5.62 6.60
CA VAL A 47 1.52 6.32 6.07
C VAL A 47 0.29 5.84 6.83
N VAL A 48 -0.40 6.79 7.47
CA VAL A 48 -1.66 6.53 8.16
C VAL A 48 -2.84 7.06 7.34
N LEU A 49 -3.89 6.26 7.25
CA LEU A 49 -5.21 6.57 6.72
C LEU A 49 -6.28 6.15 7.73
N GLY A 50 -7.22 7.03 8.04
CA GLY A 50 -8.33 6.75 8.95
C GLY A 50 -9.67 7.03 8.28
N MET A 51 -10.64 6.15 8.53
CA MET A 51 -12.06 6.40 8.32
C MET A 51 -12.67 6.78 9.67
N LEU A 52 -13.49 7.81 9.68
CA LEU A 52 -14.24 8.23 10.87
C LEU A 52 -15.69 7.78 10.71
N ASP A 53 -16.35 7.49 11.82
CA ASP A 53 -17.79 7.21 11.90
C ASP A 53 -18.65 8.38 11.39
N THR A 54 -18.12 9.60 11.40
CA THR A 54 -18.76 10.78 10.83
C THR A 54 -18.51 10.97 9.33
N ALA A 55 -17.74 10.09 8.69
CA ALA A 55 -17.57 10.14 7.24
C ALA A 55 -18.90 9.80 6.58
N GLY A 56 -19.40 10.70 5.72
CA GLY A 56 -20.58 10.38 4.91
C GLY A 56 -20.27 9.28 3.89
N PRO A 57 -21.29 8.56 3.40
CA PRO A 57 -21.09 7.56 2.37
C PRO A 57 -20.58 8.24 1.09
N THR A 58 -19.62 7.60 0.42
CA THR A 58 -19.16 7.99 -0.91
C THR A 58 -20.16 7.63 -2.00
N TYR A 59 -21.06 6.69 -1.71
CA TYR A 59 -22.19 6.31 -2.56
C TYR A 59 -23.39 5.95 -1.71
N ASP A 60 -24.57 6.45 -2.08
CA ASP A 60 -25.85 6.15 -1.43
C ASP A 60 -26.96 6.28 -2.48
N ASP A 61 -27.64 5.18 -2.77
CA ASP A 61 -28.83 5.12 -3.64
C ASP A 61 -30.12 4.84 -2.86
N GLY A 62 -30.05 4.82 -1.53
CA GLY A 62 -31.14 4.47 -0.62
C GLY A 62 -31.30 2.97 -0.35
N GLN A 63 -30.60 2.09 -1.07
CA GLN A 63 -30.53 0.65 -0.81
C GLN A 63 -29.13 0.23 -0.36
N VAL A 64 -28.10 0.70 -1.06
CA VAL A 64 -26.69 0.44 -0.79
C VAL A 64 -26.01 1.73 -0.34
N GLN A 65 -25.27 1.63 0.76
CA GLN A 65 -24.37 2.67 1.22
C GLN A 65 -22.94 2.16 1.21
N MET A 66 -22.04 2.89 0.56
CA MET A 66 -20.60 2.60 0.56
C MET A 66 -19.85 3.75 1.20
N TYR A 67 -19.01 3.43 2.16
CA TYR A 67 -18.12 4.37 2.84
C TYR A 67 -16.70 4.06 2.40
N GLN A 68 -16.04 5.01 1.74
CA GLN A 68 -14.68 4.81 1.26
C GLN A 68 -13.81 6.05 1.54
N VAL A 69 -12.60 5.81 2.04
CA VAL A 69 -11.56 6.84 2.17
C VAL A 69 -10.31 6.38 1.46
N GLN A 70 -9.58 7.32 0.86
CA GLN A 70 -8.35 7.02 0.13
C GLN A 70 -7.27 8.08 0.38
N LYS A 71 -6.01 7.65 0.26
CA LYS A 71 -4.84 8.52 0.33
C LYS A 71 -3.79 8.04 -0.65
N SER A 72 -3.25 8.98 -1.39
CA SER A 72 -2.11 8.77 -2.28
C SER A 72 -0.83 8.41 -1.52
N VAL A 73 -0.13 7.40 -2.03
CA VAL A 73 1.18 6.94 -1.59
C VAL A 73 2.12 7.01 -2.78
N GLU A 74 3.00 8.01 -2.79
CA GLU A 74 4.02 8.17 -3.84
C GLU A 74 5.25 7.35 -3.49
N LEU A 75 5.68 6.49 -4.40
CA LEU A 75 6.93 5.74 -4.26
C LEU A 75 8.10 6.64 -4.65
N PRO A 76 9.30 6.44 -4.05
CA PRO A 76 10.49 7.25 -4.31
C PRO A 76 11.14 6.92 -5.67
N MET A 77 10.37 6.82 -6.74
CA MET A 77 10.87 6.45 -8.06
C MET A 77 11.51 7.65 -8.76
N ARG A 78 12.77 7.51 -9.20
CA ARG A 78 13.55 8.55 -9.86
C ARG A 78 13.02 8.85 -11.26
N GLN A 79 13.04 10.11 -11.67
CA GLN A 79 12.82 10.50 -13.07
C GLN A 79 14.00 10.12 -13.97
N PRO A 80 13.74 9.75 -15.24
CA PRO A 80 14.82 9.63 -16.22
C PRO A 80 15.50 10.98 -16.44
N THR A 81 16.82 10.97 -16.56
CA THR A 81 17.54 12.10 -17.15
C THR A 81 17.26 12.19 -18.66
N GLY A 82 17.68 13.29 -19.29
CA GLY A 82 17.42 13.52 -20.72
C GLY A 82 17.94 12.40 -21.63
N ASP A 83 19.11 11.85 -21.32
CA ASP A 83 19.75 10.79 -22.11
C ASP A 83 19.18 9.40 -21.82
N GLU A 84 18.66 9.18 -20.61
CA GLU A 84 18.05 7.92 -20.20
C GLU A 84 16.60 7.75 -20.68
N ARG A 85 15.99 8.81 -21.21
CA ARG A 85 14.58 8.79 -21.60
C ARG A 85 14.35 7.70 -22.66
N PRO A 86 13.54 6.67 -22.36
CA PRO A 86 13.40 5.55 -23.29
C PRO A 86 12.79 5.97 -24.63
N LYS A 87 13.34 5.43 -25.71
CA LYS A 87 12.93 5.72 -27.10
C LYS A 87 12.36 4.46 -27.76
N GLY A 88 11.41 4.66 -28.66
CA GLY A 88 10.77 3.58 -29.42
C GLY A 88 9.31 3.38 -29.03
N GLN A 89 8.81 2.17 -29.28
CA GLN A 89 7.43 1.78 -28.96
C GLN A 89 7.46 0.59 -28.01
N SER A 90 6.57 0.61 -27.02
CA SER A 90 6.34 -0.53 -26.12
C SER A 90 4.87 -0.58 -25.82
N ASP A 91 4.16 -1.49 -26.47
CA ASP A 91 2.74 -1.68 -26.22
C ASP A 91 2.51 -2.21 -24.78
N PRO A 92 1.51 -1.72 -24.03
CA PRO A 92 0.46 -0.76 -24.39
C PRO A 92 0.87 0.71 -24.27
N TYR A 93 2.03 0.99 -23.69
CA TYR A 93 2.53 2.31 -23.36
C TYR A 93 2.79 3.21 -24.58
N ALA A 94 2.73 4.53 -24.36
CA ALA A 94 3.04 5.52 -25.40
C ALA A 94 4.54 5.54 -25.78
N ARG A 95 5.39 5.06 -24.88
CA ARG A 95 6.84 4.89 -25.03
C ARG A 95 7.29 3.76 -24.10
N PRO A 96 8.48 3.17 -24.27
CA PRO A 96 9.00 2.21 -23.32
C PRO A 96 9.07 2.80 -21.91
N PRO A 97 8.72 2.00 -20.88
CA PRO A 97 8.77 2.48 -19.53
C PRO A 97 10.19 2.72 -19.04
N PHE A 98 10.38 3.78 -18.25
CA PHE A 98 11.69 4.04 -17.64
C PHE A 98 11.96 3.08 -16.49
N ASN A 99 10.97 2.89 -15.61
CA ASN A 99 11.02 1.92 -14.53
C ASN A 99 10.26 0.68 -14.96
N LEU A 100 10.90 -0.48 -14.92
CA LEU A 100 10.24 -1.77 -15.11
C LEU A 100 9.79 -2.33 -13.75
N ALA A 101 8.74 -3.15 -13.76
CA ALA A 101 8.29 -3.85 -12.55
C ALA A 101 9.39 -4.76 -11.98
N SER A 102 10.29 -5.27 -12.82
CA SER A 102 11.45 -6.07 -12.43
C SER A 102 12.58 -5.28 -11.78
N ASP A 103 12.60 -3.95 -11.91
CA ASP A 103 13.69 -3.12 -11.42
C ASP A 103 13.58 -2.84 -9.91
N THR A 104 12.43 -3.14 -9.29
CA THR A 104 12.21 -2.91 -7.86
C THR A 104 11.48 -4.07 -7.20
N ARG A 105 11.74 -4.28 -5.91
CA ARG A 105 10.90 -5.14 -5.06
C ARG A 105 10.23 -4.28 -4.01
N ILE A 106 8.89 -4.22 -4.06
CA ILE A 106 8.10 -3.40 -3.16
C ILE A 106 7.42 -4.32 -2.15
N THR A 107 7.61 -4.05 -0.86
CA THR A 107 6.87 -4.74 0.21
C THR A 107 6.05 -3.72 0.97
N VAL A 108 4.77 -3.99 1.18
CA VAL A 108 3.90 -3.15 2.00
C VAL A 108 3.50 -3.92 3.23
N ARG A 109 3.96 -3.50 4.41
CA ARG A 109 3.45 -4.02 5.69
C ARG A 109 2.34 -3.12 6.16
N PHE A 110 1.25 -3.69 6.66
CA PHE A 110 0.12 -2.91 7.12
C PHE A 110 -0.38 -3.39 8.48
N THR A 111 -0.94 -2.45 9.24
CA THR A 111 -1.66 -2.70 10.49
C THR A 111 -3.03 -2.04 10.39
N LEU A 112 -4.06 -2.88 10.28
CA LEU A 112 -5.45 -2.47 10.39
C LEU A 112 -5.83 -2.39 11.86
N THR A 113 -6.48 -1.29 12.26
CA THR A 113 -6.93 -1.06 13.64
C THR A 113 -8.40 -0.67 13.64
N ASN A 114 -9.19 -1.39 14.42
CA ASN A 114 -10.56 -1.00 14.75
C ASN A 114 -10.54 -0.10 15.97
N LEU A 115 -11.09 1.11 15.86
CA LEU A 115 -11.16 2.06 16.97
C LEU A 115 -12.53 2.03 17.67
N ASP A 116 -13.46 1.20 17.19
CA ASP A 116 -14.80 1.03 17.74
C ASP A 116 -14.92 -0.16 18.71
N GLU A 117 -16.03 -0.18 19.45
CA GLU A 117 -16.41 -1.25 20.37
C GLU A 117 -17.16 -2.41 19.67
N THR A 118 -17.42 -2.28 18.37
CA THR A 118 -18.14 -3.26 17.54
C THR A 118 -17.24 -3.84 16.46
N GLN A 119 -17.57 -5.04 15.97
CA GLN A 119 -16.88 -5.65 14.85
C GLN A 119 -17.26 -4.95 13.55
N HIS A 120 -16.31 -4.83 12.62
CA HIS A 120 -16.57 -4.31 11.27
C HIS A 120 -16.03 -5.24 10.19
N SER A 121 -16.75 -5.31 9.08
CA SER A 121 -16.25 -5.87 7.82
C SER A 121 -15.64 -4.74 6.99
N LEU A 122 -14.38 -4.91 6.56
CA LEU A 122 -13.70 -3.91 5.74
C LEU A 122 -12.95 -4.52 4.57
N GLU A 123 -12.73 -3.68 3.58
CA GLU A 123 -11.89 -3.96 2.43
C GLU A 123 -10.69 -3.02 2.43
N LEU A 124 -9.49 -3.60 2.40
CA LEU A 124 -8.23 -2.88 2.18
C LEU A 124 -8.01 -2.79 0.67
N LEU A 125 -7.93 -1.57 0.16
CA LEU A 125 -7.83 -1.29 -1.27
C LEU A 125 -6.44 -0.73 -1.61
N VAL A 126 -5.84 -1.19 -2.70
CA VAL A 126 -4.61 -0.62 -3.27
C VAL A 126 -4.76 -0.45 -4.78
N ASP A 127 -4.87 0.80 -5.25
CA ASP A 127 -5.05 1.12 -6.67
C ASP A 127 -3.75 1.63 -7.30
N PRO A 128 -3.21 0.95 -8.33
CA PRO A 128 -1.84 1.19 -8.77
C PRO A 128 -1.69 2.38 -9.72
N TRP A 129 -0.50 2.97 -9.66
CA TRP A 129 -0.05 3.99 -10.59
C TRP A 129 1.25 3.54 -11.25
N ASN A 130 1.39 3.84 -12.53
CA ASN A 130 2.69 3.84 -13.20
C ASN A 130 2.97 5.23 -13.76
N GLU A 131 4.09 5.40 -14.46
CA GLU A 131 4.47 6.69 -15.05
C GLU A 131 3.50 7.25 -16.11
N PHE A 132 2.51 6.47 -16.54
CA PHE A 132 1.54 6.86 -17.57
C PHE A 132 0.15 7.15 -17.00
N VAL A 133 -0.34 6.27 -16.11
CA VAL A 133 -1.72 6.32 -15.63
C VAL A 133 -1.84 5.98 -14.15
N ARG A 134 -2.84 6.58 -13.53
CA ARG A 134 -3.40 6.20 -12.22
C ARG A 134 -4.70 5.42 -12.43
N TYR A 135 -4.79 4.22 -11.89
CA TYR A 135 -6.03 3.45 -11.92
C TYR A 135 -7.07 4.05 -10.96
N VAL A 136 -8.33 4.12 -11.42
CA VAL A 136 -9.48 4.57 -10.63
C VAL A 136 -10.64 3.64 -10.96
N PRO A 137 -10.98 2.67 -10.11
CA PRO A 137 -11.96 1.62 -10.43
C PRO A 137 -13.38 2.17 -10.64
N GLY A 138 -13.82 3.10 -9.79
CA GLY A 138 -15.19 3.61 -9.84
C GLY A 138 -16.24 2.54 -9.54
N LEU A 139 -17.48 2.80 -9.95
CA LEU A 139 -18.63 1.92 -9.77
C LEU A 139 -19.22 1.53 -11.12
N THR A 140 -19.88 0.39 -11.18
CA THR A 140 -20.71 -0.05 -12.29
C THR A 140 -22.07 -0.48 -11.78
N THR A 141 -23.10 -0.22 -12.57
CA THR A 141 -24.44 -0.73 -12.32
C THR A 141 -24.60 -2.08 -12.98
N ASP A 142 -25.11 -3.06 -12.26
CA ASP A 142 -25.44 -4.38 -12.80
C ASP A 142 -26.78 -4.35 -13.57
N SER A 143 -27.33 -5.53 -13.90
CA SER A 143 -28.61 -5.63 -14.62
C SER A 143 -29.85 -5.31 -13.76
N GLU A 144 -29.70 -5.26 -12.43
CA GLU A 144 -30.77 -4.92 -11.48
C GLU A 144 -30.70 -3.45 -11.05
N ASP A 145 -29.88 -2.64 -11.74
CA ASP A 145 -29.53 -1.25 -11.40
C ASP A 145 -28.82 -1.11 -10.03
N GLU A 146 -28.28 -2.20 -9.48
CA GLU A 146 -27.49 -2.18 -8.25
C GLU A 146 -26.07 -1.71 -8.57
N ALA A 147 -25.59 -0.71 -7.82
CA ALA A 147 -24.23 -0.22 -7.99
C ALA A 147 -23.22 -1.10 -7.25
N GLU A 148 -22.38 -1.76 -8.02
CA GLU A 148 -21.26 -2.54 -7.54
C GLU A 148 -19.93 -1.79 -7.77
N PRO A 149 -19.01 -1.82 -6.80
CA PRO A 149 -17.67 -1.31 -7.04
C PRO A 149 -16.91 -2.18 -8.04
N ASN A 150 -16.28 -1.53 -9.02
CA ASN A 150 -15.25 -2.22 -9.80
C ASN A 150 -14.09 -2.59 -8.88
N PHE A 151 -13.39 -3.66 -9.24
CA PHE A 151 -12.32 -4.18 -8.41
C PHE A 151 -11.16 -3.19 -8.34
N SER A 152 -10.74 -2.93 -7.10
CA SER A 152 -9.49 -2.23 -6.83
C SER A 152 -8.32 -3.10 -7.25
N GLY A 153 -7.15 -2.49 -7.43
CA GLY A 153 -5.97 -3.23 -7.90
C GLY A 153 -5.60 -4.40 -6.99
N ILE A 154 -5.55 -4.14 -5.68
CA ILE A 154 -5.65 -5.17 -4.64
C ILE A 154 -6.91 -4.86 -3.85
N ASP A 155 -7.76 -5.86 -3.69
CA ASP A 155 -8.93 -5.83 -2.84
C ASP A 155 -8.85 -7.00 -1.85
N ARG A 156 -8.81 -6.70 -0.56
CA ARG A 156 -8.64 -7.69 0.52
C ARG A 156 -9.66 -7.46 1.63
N PHE A 157 -10.52 -8.45 1.83
CA PHE A 157 -11.54 -8.44 2.86
C PHE A 157 -10.98 -8.87 4.22
N TYR A 158 -11.37 -8.15 5.28
CA TYR A 158 -11.05 -8.46 6.67
C TYR A 158 -12.27 -8.29 7.56
N ILE A 159 -12.38 -9.17 8.56
CA ILE A 159 -13.28 -9.00 9.70
C ILE A 159 -12.45 -8.46 10.85
N LEU A 160 -12.70 -7.22 11.27
CA LEU A 160 -11.95 -6.56 12.33
C LEU A 160 -12.67 -6.68 13.66
N PRO A 161 -12.09 -7.38 14.65
CA PRO A 161 -12.68 -7.47 15.99
C PRO A 161 -12.80 -6.09 16.66
N PRO A 162 -13.73 -5.92 17.61
CA PRO A 162 -13.79 -4.75 18.48
C PRO A 162 -12.43 -4.40 19.08
N LYS A 163 -11.98 -3.15 18.96
CA LYS A 163 -10.66 -2.68 19.43
C LYS A 163 -9.47 -3.53 18.94
N GLY A 164 -9.69 -4.32 17.90
CA GLY A 164 -8.75 -5.30 17.40
C GLY A 164 -7.74 -4.69 16.44
N ARG A 165 -6.68 -5.46 16.21
CA ARG A 165 -5.69 -5.17 15.17
C ARG A 165 -5.42 -6.40 14.34
N ILE A 166 -5.22 -6.19 13.05
CA ILE A 166 -4.77 -7.20 12.10
C ILE A 166 -3.52 -6.67 11.42
N GLU A 167 -2.45 -7.44 11.47
CA GLU A 167 -1.20 -7.16 10.77
C GLU A 167 -1.13 -8.03 9.52
N GLY A 168 -0.54 -7.49 8.45
CA GLY A 168 -0.32 -8.24 7.24
C GLY A 168 0.73 -7.63 6.33
N ILE A 169 0.92 -8.30 5.20
CA ILE A 169 1.94 -7.97 4.22
C ILE A 169 1.37 -8.13 2.82
N LEU A 170 1.64 -7.16 1.96
CA LEU A 170 1.59 -7.30 0.51
C LEU A 170 3.01 -7.54 0.03
N THR A 171 3.22 -8.70 -0.57
CA THR A 171 4.55 -9.20 -0.92
C THR A 171 5.06 -8.54 -2.20
N PRO A 172 6.38 -8.62 -2.50
CA PRO A 172 6.90 -8.22 -3.80
C PRO A 172 6.16 -8.82 -4.99
N ASP A 173 5.76 -10.09 -4.90
CA ASP A 173 5.02 -10.77 -5.95
C ASP A 173 3.62 -10.18 -6.13
N ASP A 174 2.94 -9.80 -5.04
CA ASP A 174 1.66 -9.09 -5.11
C ASP A 174 1.80 -7.73 -5.81
N MET A 175 2.90 -7.01 -5.55
CA MET A 175 3.14 -5.70 -6.15
C MET A 175 3.56 -5.79 -7.63
N VAL A 176 4.25 -6.87 -8.03
CA VAL A 176 4.57 -7.17 -9.43
C VAL A 176 3.31 -7.58 -10.20
N GLU A 177 2.46 -8.40 -9.59
CA GLU A 177 1.15 -8.76 -10.16
C GLU A 177 0.31 -7.50 -10.37
N LEU A 178 0.22 -6.65 -9.35
CA LEU A 178 -0.50 -5.38 -9.41
C LEU A 178 -0.03 -4.47 -10.56
N ALA A 179 1.28 -4.41 -10.81
CA ALA A 179 1.85 -3.68 -11.94
C ALA A 179 1.49 -4.31 -13.29
N THR A 180 1.45 -5.64 -13.34
CA THR A 180 1.10 -6.43 -14.53
C THR A 180 -0.38 -6.26 -14.87
N ASP A 181 -1.27 -6.28 -13.88
CA ASP A 181 -2.70 -6.05 -14.06
C ASP A 181 -2.99 -4.63 -14.54
N LEU A 182 -2.27 -3.64 -14.02
CA LEU A 182 -2.34 -2.27 -14.55
C LEU A 182 -1.92 -2.22 -16.02
N GLY A 183 -0.83 -2.90 -16.38
CA GLY A 183 -0.40 -3.03 -17.77
C GLY A 183 -1.46 -3.71 -18.66
N THR A 184 -2.10 -4.76 -18.15
CA THR A 184 -3.19 -5.48 -18.81
C THR A 184 -4.40 -4.56 -19.02
N ALA A 185 -4.79 -3.79 -18.00
CA ALA A 185 -5.87 -2.82 -18.06
C ALA A 185 -5.58 -1.69 -19.07
N MET A 186 -4.34 -1.21 -19.15
CA MET A 186 -3.94 -0.25 -20.19
C MET A 186 -4.04 -0.85 -21.60
N LYS A 187 -3.69 -2.12 -21.76
CA LYS A 187 -3.84 -2.83 -23.04
C LYS A 187 -5.31 -3.01 -23.41
N LEU A 188 -6.17 -3.32 -22.45
CA LEU A 188 -7.63 -3.34 -22.61
C LEU A 188 -8.17 -1.98 -23.04
N GLN A 189 -7.69 -0.87 -22.46
CA GLN A 189 -8.09 0.48 -22.88
C GLN A 189 -7.74 0.77 -24.35
N LYS A 190 -6.54 0.35 -24.76
CA LYS A 190 -6.03 0.61 -26.12
C LYS A 190 -6.70 -0.28 -27.17
N THR A 191 -7.02 -1.52 -26.80
CA THR A 191 -7.63 -2.52 -27.69
C THR A 191 -8.81 -3.18 -26.98
N PRO A 192 -9.92 -2.46 -26.76
CA PRO A 192 -11.04 -3.00 -26.00
C PRO A 192 -11.69 -4.18 -26.73
N PRO A 193 -12.29 -5.12 -25.99
CA PRO A 193 -13.16 -6.13 -26.60
C PRO A 193 -14.34 -5.46 -27.31
N ALA A 194 -15.00 -6.19 -28.22
CA ALA A 194 -16.20 -5.68 -28.88
C ALA A 194 -17.28 -5.35 -27.84
N ALA A 195 -17.96 -4.23 -28.02
CA ALA A 195 -18.91 -3.70 -27.04
C ALA A 195 -20.12 -4.62 -26.80
N ASP A 196 -20.50 -5.40 -27.81
CA ASP A 196 -21.57 -6.40 -27.78
C ASP A 196 -21.10 -7.80 -27.35
N SER A 197 -19.81 -7.96 -27.03
CA SER A 197 -19.30 -9.22 -26.51
C SER A 197 -19.63 -9.38 -25.03
N ALA A 198 -19.66 -10.63 -24.55
CA ALA A 198 -19.80 -10.96 -23.12
C ALA A 198 -18.66 -10.40 -22.24
N PHE A 199 -17.62 -9.83 -22.85
CA PHE A 199 -16.47 -9.23 -22.19
C PHE A 199 -16.45 -7.70 -22.28
N GLY A 200 -17.52 -7.07 -22.79
CA GLY A 200 -17.67 -5.62 -22.84
C GLY A 200 -17.75 -4.98 -21.45
N GLY A 201 -17.70 -3.64 -21.42
CA GLY A 201 -17.78 -2.87 -20.18
C GLY A 201 -16.63 -3.18 -19.20
N PRO A 202 -16.88 -3.21 -17.88
CA PRO A 202 -15.84 -3.37 -16.87
C PRO A 202 -15.33 -4.82 -16.74
N VAL A 203 -15.96 -5.79 -17.42
CA VAL A 203 -15.80 -7.22 -17.15
C VAL A 203 -14.33 -7.66 -17.19
N LEU A 204 -13.58 -7.30 -18.24
CA LEU A 204 -12.16 -7.69 -18.33
C LEU A 204 -11.26 -6.90 -17.38
N TYR A 205 -11.64 -5.69 -16.96
CA TYR A 205 -10.92 -4.96 -15.93
C TYR A 205 -11.08 -5.64 -14.57
N ASN A 206 -12.31 -5.94 -14.17
CA ASN A 206 -12.59 -6.65 -12.92
C ASN A 206 -11.99 -8.06 -12.95
N ARG A 207 -11.94 -8.71 -14.13
CA ARG A 207 -11.25 -9.98 -14.30
C ARG A 207 -9.74 -9.85 -14.13
N ALA A 208 -9.11 -8.80 -14.69
CA ALA A 208 -7.68 -8.57 -14.53
C ALA A 208 -7.30 -8.37 -13.06
N PHE A 209 -8.07 -7.58 -12.31
CA PHE A 209 -7.80 -7.31 -10.89
C PHE A 209 -8.43 -8.31 -9.91
N ASN A 210 -8.99 -9.42 -10.41
CA ASN A 210 -9.53 -10.45 -9.52
C ASN A 210 -8.38 -11.21 -8.87
N VAL A 211 -8.39 -11.30 -7.53
CA VAL A 211 -7.37 -12.03 -6.74
C VAL A 211 -7.10 -13.47 -7.19
N GLN A 212 -8.10 -14.13 -7.79
CA GLN A 212 -7.99 -15.50 -8.27
C GLN A 212 -7.26 -15.60 -9.62
N ASN A 213 -7.20 -14.51 -10.37
CA ASN A 213 -6.48 -14.46 -11.63
C ASN A 213 -5.06 -13.96 -11.36
N ARG A 214 -4.07 -14.77 -11.72
CA ARG A 214 -2.66 -14.43 -11.60
C ARG A 214 -2.00 -14.53 -12.97
N SER A 215 -1.14 -13.60 -13.30
CA SER A 215 -0.41 -13.56 -14.57
C SER A 215 0.52 -14.77 -14.77
N SER A 216 0.92 -15.44 -13.67
CA SER A 216 1.69 -16.69 -13.69
C SER A 216 0.90 -17.91 -14.18
N GLU A 217 -0.42 -17.89 -14.02
CA GLU A 217 -1.35 -18.91 -14.54
C GLU A 217 -2.43 -18.17 -15.36
N PRO A 218 -2.04 -17.65 -16.54
CA PRO A 218 -2.82 -16.63 -17.21
C PRO A 218 -4.15 -17.19 -17.69
N ASP A 219 -5.21 -16.48 -17.32
CA ASP A 219 -6.53 -16.69 -17.88
C ASP A 219 -6.48 -16.60 -19.41
N PRO A 220 -6.98 -17.60 -20.17
CA PRO A 220 -6.94 -17.58 -21.63
C PRO A 220 -7.59 -16.34 -22.27
N VAL A 221 -8.58 -15.73 -21.60
CA VAL A 221 -9.26 -14.53 -22.06
C VAL A 221 -8.40 -13.28 -21.83
N LEU A 222 -7.60 -13.25 -20.77
CA LEU A 222 -6.70 -12.13 -20.46
C LEU A 222 -5.32 -12.26 -21.08
N ALA A 223 -4.86 -13.49 -21.37
CA ALA A 223 -3.52 -13.76 -21.89
C ALA A 223 -3.11 -12.89 -23.10
N PRO A 224 -3.99 -12.56 -24.06
CA PRO A 224 -3.65 -11.65 -25.16
C PRO A 224 -3.39 -10.19 -24.74
N TYR A 225 -3.87 -9.80 -23.56
CA TYR A 225 -3.78 -8.45 -23.00
C TYR A 225 -2.60 -8.28 -22.04
N ILE A 226 -2.02 -9.37 -21.55
CA ILE A 226 -0.87 -9.33 -20.65
C ILE A 226 0.35 -8.79 -21.41
N PRO A 227 0.93 -7.65 -21.00
CA PRO A 227 2.03 -7.05 -21.73
C PRO A 227 3.35 -7.80 -21.47
N LYS A 228 4.20 -7.87 -22.50
CA LYS A 228 5.53 -8.49 -22.41
C LYS A 228 6.53 -7.64 -21.60
N VAL A 229 6.31 -6.34 -21.59
CA VAL A 229 7.09 -5.36 -20.82
C VAL A 229 6.13 -4.75 -19.83
N VAL A 230 6.45 -4.80 -18.54
CA VAL A 230 5.60 -4.28 -17.47
C VAL A 230 6.26 -3.05 -16.86
N ALA A 231 5.58 -1.91 -16.97
CA ALA A 231 5.97 -0.68 -16.28
C ALA A 231 5.86 -0.87 -14.77
N GLY A 232 6.89 -0.43 -14.04
CA GLY A 232 6.91 -0.47 -12.58
C GLY A 232 5.94 0.52 -11.96
N LEU A 233 5.62 0.28 -10.68
CA LEU A 233 4.78 1.16 -9.90
C LEU A 233 5.55 2.44 -9.52
N VAL A 234 4.88 3.59 -9.62
CA VAL A 234 5.40 4.88 -9.14
C VAL A 234 4.62 5.40 -7.93
N GLY A 235 3.54 4.74 -7.59
CA GLY A 235 2.66 5.07 -6.49
C GLY A 235 1.43 4.18 -6.50
N PHE A 236 0.58 4.38 -5.51
CA PHE A 236 -0.76 3.78 -5.43
C PHE A 236 -1.68 4.64 -4.55
N ASP A 237 -2.98 4.44 -4.68
CA ASP A 237 -3.92 4.91 -3.66
C ASP A 237 -4.18 3.80 -2.65
N LEU A 238 -3.91 4.09 -1.38
CA LEU A 238 -4.31 3.27 -0.25
C LEU A 238 -5.75 3.63 0.10
N GLY A 239 -6.63 2.63 0.22
CA GLY A 239 -8.03 2.84 0.55
C GLY A 239 -8.56 1.89 1.62
N LEU A 240 -9.63 2.34 2.27
CA LEU A 240 -10.49 1.53 3.13
C LEU A 240 -11.92 1.67 2.61
N ARG A 241 -12.64 0.55 2.44
CA ARG A 241 -14.06 0.53 2.11
C ARG A 241 -14.86 -0.32 3.10
N THR A 242 -16.04 0.17 3.48
CA THR A 242 -17.04 -0.52 4.31
C THR A 242 -18.44 -0.24 3.78
N TYR A 243 -19.42 -1.04 4.18
CA TYR A 243 -20.85 -0.87 3.83
C TYR A 243 -21.69 -0.36 5.00
N GLU A 244 -21.01 0.13 6.04
CA GLU A 244 -21.58 0.72 7.24
C GLU A 244 -20.62 1.79 7.79
N PRO A 245 -21.10 2.78 8.56
CA PRO A 245 -20.23 3.73 9.26
C PRO A 245 -19.26 2.99 10.17
N ALA A 246 -17.97 3.36 10.11
CA ALA A 246 -16.92 2.73 10.91
C ALA A 246 -15.80 3.70 11.26
N LYS A 247 -15.21 3.53 12.44
CA LYS A 247 -14.01 4.22 12.88
C LYS A 247 -12.83 3.26 12.86
N ILE A 248 -12.14 3.24 11.73
CA ILE A 248 -11.05 2.30 11.45
C ILE A 248 -9.83 3.06 10.93
N ALA A 249 -8.64 2.50 11.11
CA ALA A 249 -7.42 3.05 10.57
C ALA A 249 -6.54 1.96 9.99
N VAL A 250 -5.77 2.34 8.97
CA VAL A 250 -4.65 1.55 8.46
C VAL A 250 -3.37 2.38 8.56
N GLU A 251 -2.33 1.77 9.10
CA GLU A 251 -0.96 2.25 8.98
C GLU A 251 -0.22 1.32 8.02
N ILE A 252 0.54 1.88 7.09
CA ILE A 252 1.44 1.10 6.23
C ILE A 252 2.89 1.56 6.37
N VAL A 253 3.80 0.62 6.21
CA VAL A 253 5.24 0.85 6.00
C VAL A 253 5.61 0.21 4.68
N VAL A 254 6.22 1.00 3.80
CA VAL A 254 6.62 0.55 2.46
C VAL A 254 8.12 0.43 2.41
N ASP A 255 8.60 -0.76 2.06
CA ASP A 255 10.00 -1.00 1.71
C ASP A 255 10.11 -1.08 0.19
N VAL A 256 11.09 -0.36 -0.36
CA VAL A 256 11.43 -0.41 -1.78
C VAL A 256 12.88 -0.83 -1.90
N GLN A 257 13.10 -2.01 -2.47
CA GLN A 257 14.43 -2.46 -2.89
C GLN A 257 14.65 -2.09 -4.35
N ASP A 258 15.68 -1.31 -4.64
CA ASP A 258 16.16 -1.07 -6.00
C ASP A 258 17.07 -2.22 -6.43
N VAL A 259 16.66 -3.01 -7.41
CA VAL A 259 17.37 -4.24 -7.78
C VAL A 259 18.74 -3.91 -8.40
N ASN A 260 18.85 -2.79 -9.10
CA ASN A 260 20.06 -2.38 -9.82
C ASN A 260 20.65 -1.06 -9.30
N GLY A 261 20.00 -0.38 -8.35
CA GLY A 261 20.47 0.87 -7.74
C GLY A 261 20.32 2.12 -8.61
N GLU A 262 19.47 2.07 -9.64
CA GLU A 262 19.33 3.09 -10.69
C GLU A 262 17.95 3.74 -10.76
N ARG A 263 16.93 3.20 -10.10
CA ARG A 263 15.51 3.57 -10.27
C ARG A 263 14.92 4.31 -9.09
N VAL A 264 15.52 4.24 -7.91
CA VAL A 264 14.99 4.86 -6.68
C VAL A 264 15.78 6.12 -6.33
N VAL A 265 15.10 7.18 -5.91
CA VAL A 265 15.71 8.42 -5.41
C VAL A 265 16.38 8.13 -4.08
N LYS A 266 17.71 8.24 -4.02
CA LYS A 266 18.43 7.96 -2.77
C LYS A 266 18.20 9.06 -1.74
N PRO A 267 18.22 8.73 -0.44
CA PRO A 267 18.10 9.74 0.60
C PRO A 267 19.16 10.84 0.48
N GLY A 268 18.71 12.08 0.34
CA GLY A 268 19.59 13.26 0.23
C GLY A 268 20.02 13.64 -1.19
N ASP A 269 19.61 12.89 -2.21
CA ASP A 269 19.87 13.23 -3.61
C ASP A 269 18.99 14.40 -4.10
N SER A 270 19.49 15.13 -5.09
CA SER A 270 18.76 16.21 -5.78
C SER A 270 17.84 15.71 -6.89
N ASP A 271 17.80 14.41 -7.13
CA ASP A 271 16.99 13.81 -8.18
C ASP A 271 15.50 13.99 -7.91
N LYS A 272 14.75 14.26 -8.99
CA LYS A 272 13.30 14.42 -8.89
C LYS A 272 12.62 13.07 -8.91
N SER A 273 11.61 12.89 -8.06
CA SER A 273 10.68 11.77 -8.16
C SER A 273 9.79 11.92 -9.40
N ILE A 274 9.41 10.80 -10.04
CA ILE A 274 8.42 10.76 -11.12
C ILE A 274 7.10 11.39 -10.64
N GLY A 275 6.73 11.12 -9.40
CA GLY A 275 5.49 11.60 -8.80
C GLY A 275 4.25 10.99 -9.46
N ARG A 276 3.13 11.67 -9.25
CA ARG A 276 1.82 11.23 -9.75
C ARG A 276 1.73 11.35 -11.29
N PRO A 277 1.21 10.34 -12.00
CA PRO A 277 0.98 10.43 -13.45
C PRO A 277 -0.11 11.44 -13.79
N GLY A 278 -0.03 12.03 -14.99
CA GLY A 278 -1.05 12.94 -15.51
C GLY A 278 -2.29 12.26 -16.10
N GLY A 279 -2.20 10.97 -16.43
CA GLY A 279 -3.30 10.19 -16.99
C GLY A 279 -4.09 9.43 -15.93
N THR A 280 -5.36 9.17 -16.22
CA THR A 280 -6.23 8.29 -15.42
C THR A 280 -6.72 7.13 -16.29
N LEU A 281 -6.79 5.95 -15.69
CA LEU A 281 -7.40 4.76 -16.29
C LEU A 281 -8.59 4.33 -15.42
N THR A 282 -9.76 4.25 -16.02
CA THR A 282 -11.00 3.84 -15.35
C THR A 282 -11.69 2.78 -16.19
N PRO A 283 -12.21 1.70 -15.59
CA PRO A 283 -13.06 0.73 -16.29
C PRO A 283 -14.19 1.45 -17.03
N PRO A 284 -14.50 1.04 -18.28
CA PRO A 284 -15.63 1.64 -18.99
C PRO A 284 -16.94 1.23 -18.31
N ALA A 285 -17.94 2.11 -18.40
CA ALA A 285 -19.28 1.79 -17.92
C ALA A 285 -19.83 0.51 -18.59
N ALA A 286 -20.71 -0.19 -17.87
CA ALA A 286 -21.44 -1.32 -18.45
C ALA A 286 -22.22 -0.87 -19.70
N ALA A 287 -22.29 -1.73 -20.70
CA ALA A 287 -23.15 -1.48 -21.85
C ALA A 287 -24.61 -1.46 -21.37
N ARG A 288 -25.34 -0.38 -21.67
CA ARG A 288 -26.80 -0.35 -21.44
C ARG A 288 -27.42 -1.42 -22.35
N GLN A 289 -28.01 -2.44 -21.74
CA GLN A 289 -28.81 -3.44 -22.46
C GLN A 289 -30.22 -2.92 -22.73
#